data_AF-A0A8J7ZMZ2-F1
#
_entry.id   AF-A0A8J7ZMZ2-F1
#
_cell.length_a   1.000
_cell.length_b   1.000
_cell.length_c   1.000
_cell.angle_alpha   90.00
_cell.angle_beta   90.00
_cell.angle_gamma   90.00
#
_symmetry.space_group_name_H-M   'P 1'
#
loop_
_entity.id
_entity.type
_entity.pdbx_description
1 polymer ?
#
loop_
_entity_poly.entity_id
_entity_poly.type
_entity_poly.pdbx_seq_one_letter_code
_entity_poly.pdbx_strand_id
1 'polypeptide(L)'
;MNVSRDCEPLARARHGSAARPSGRATGGCTSAVARPADARRQSRVRAFLRPRPLPGDVSRWTTADVRAYDDRAPAPDETRSFTAALGCFWGPDAAFGALPGVVRTRTGYAGGTDPDPTYERIGDHSEVVQVDYDPAETTFEALVETAVAEHDPTRQPAKRQYHHVLFYESDEERATVERALDALAVPQVETRVEPLESFAVAEPYHQKFNLRGKRWATDAFDDAGYDRADVRESPAAAKLNAVLAGRDVPELGALGDRTVRDDRAV
;
A
#
# COMPACT_ATOMS: atom_id res chain seq x y z
N MET A 1 29.68 59.05 12.38
CA MET A 1 29.21 59.36 13.75
C MET A 1 28.22 58.27 14.12
N ASN A 2 28.31 57.46 15.19
CA ASN A 2 29.30 57.18 16.24
C ASN A 2 28.89 55.75 16.73
N VAL A 3 29.72 54.70 16.65
CA VAL A 3 30.44 53.99 17.76
C VAL A 3 29.48 53.48 18.87
N SER A 4 29.40 52.19 19.28
CA SER A 4 30.37 51.30 19.97
C SER A 4 29.76 49.88 20.06
N ARG A 5 30.46 48.74 19.82
CA ARG A 5 31.40 47.97 20.71
C ARG A 5 30.73 47.49 22.02
N ASP A 6 30.79 46.23 22.46
CA ASP A 6 31.95 45.35 22.80
C ASP A 6 31.55 43.84 22.68
N CYS A 7 32.34 42.89 22.17
CA CYS A 7 33.58 42.23 22.65
C CYS A 7 33.46 41.35 23.93
N GLU A 8 33.71 40.04 23.75
CA GLU A 8 33.91 38.98 24.78
C GLU A 8 35.12 39.23 25.70
N PRO A 9 35.41 38.37 26.73
CA PRO A 9 36.26 37.18 26.47
C PRO A 9 36.09 35.93 27.37
N LEU A 10 36.32 34.76 26.75
CA LEU A 10 37.17 33.60 27.12
C LEU A 10 37.49 33.27 28.60
N ALA A 11 37.36 31.98 28.94
CA ALA A 11 38.30 31.28 29.84
C ALA A 11 38.55 29.81 29.41
N ARG A 12 39.83 29.45 29.36
CA ARG A 12 40.44 28.16 29.01
C ARG A 12 40.77 27.32 30.26
N ALA A 13 41.14 26.05 30.00
CA ALA A 13 42.13 25.19 30.69
C ALA A 13 41.56 24.09 31.60
N ARG A 14 42.15 22.88 31.79
CA ARG A 14 43.29 22.12 31.20
C ARG A 14 43.26 20.69 31.83
N HIS A 15 43.77 19.71 31.07
CA HIS A 15 44.54 18.49 31.42
C HIS A 15 44.32 17.60 32.68
N GLY A 16 44.41 16.28 32.43
CA GLY A 16 45.00 15.24 33.29
C GLY A 16 44.25 13.89 33.15
N SER A 17 44.79 12.68 33.25
CA SER A 17 46.11 12.03 33.12
C SER A 17 45.82 10.51 33.19
N ALA A 18 46.69 9.66 32.64
CA ALA A 18 46.52 8.22 32.45
C ALA A 18 46.65 7.36 33.74
N ALA A 19 46.07 6.14 33.74
CA ALA A 19 46.60 4.97 34.46
C ALA A 19 45.96 3.63 34.02
N ARG A 20 46.84 2.67 33.69
CA ARG A 20 46.75 1.18 33.69
C ARG A 20 47.99 0.70 34.51
N PRO A 21 48.24 -0.58 34.88
CA PRO A 21 47.46 -1.84 34.82
C PRO A 21 47.56 -2.76 36.09
N SER A 22 46.96 -3.97 35.98
CA SER A 22 47.44 -5.30 36.44
C SER A 22 47.10 -5.85 37.85
N GLY A 23 46.62 -7.10 37.86
CA GLY A 23 46.46 -7.98 39.03
C GLY A 23 46.00 -9.40 38.63
N ARG A 24 46.98 -10.29 38.38
CA ARG A 24 46.90 -11.79 38.33
C ARG A 24 46.85 -12.31 39.81
N ALA A 25 46.53 -13.54 40.22
CA ALA A 25 46.19 -14.85 39.67
C ALA A 25 45.78 -15.80 40.85
N THR A 26 45.54 -17.09 40.53
CA THR A 26 45.47 -18.33 41.35
C THR A 26 44.06 -18.75 41.77
N GLY A 27 43.59 -20.00 41.67
CA GLY A 27 44.04 -21.32 41.16
C GLY A 27 42.76 -22.16 40.93
N GLY A 28 42.69 -23.40 40.46
CA GLY A 28 43.64 -24.46 40.14
C GLY A 28 42.90 -25.56 39.36
N CYS A 29 43.66 -26.53 38.83
CA CYS A 29 43.21 -27.65 38.02
C CYS A 29 42.38 -28.68 38.78
N THR A 30 41.37 -29.28 38.13
CA THR A 30 41.18 -30.74 38.10
C THR A 30 40.50 -31.18 36.80
N SER A 31 40.97 -32.32 36.29
CA SER A 31 40.56 -33.00 35.08
C SER A 31 39.23 -33.73 35.27
N ALA A 32 38.33 -33.64 34.29
CA ALA A 32 37.28 -34.64 34.06
C ALA A 32 36.91 -34.65 32.57
N VAL A 33 37.45 -35.62 31.84
CA VAL A 33 37.07 -35.92 30.45
C VAL A 33 35.69 -36.57 30.48
N ALA A 34 34.65 -35.80 30.16
CA ALA A 34 33.31 -36.31 29.93
C ALA A 34 33.09 -36.52 28.42
N ARG A 35 32.69 -37.75 28.07
CA ARG A 35 32.37 -38.21 26.72
C ARG A 35 31.25 -37.37 26.09
N PRO A 36 31.26 -37.12 24.77
CA PRO A 36 30.13 -36.45 24.13
C PRO A 36 28.94 -37.43 24.10
N ALA A 37 27.86 -37.06 24.78
CA ALA A 37 26.57 -37.70 24.60
C ALA A 37 26.01 -37.29 23.23
N ASP A 38 25.65 -38.30 22.45
CA ASP A 38 24.98 -38.21 21.14
C ASP A 38 23.65 -37.46 21.27
N ALA A 39 23.70 -36.14 21.16
CA ALA A 39 22.52 -35.30 21.02
C ALA A 39 22.15 -35.24 19.54
N ARG A 40 21.43 -36.26 19.06
CA ARG A 40 20.62 -36.15 17.84
C ARG A 40 19.54 -35.10 18.06
N ARG A 41 19.92 -33.83 17.91
CA ARG A 41 19.02 -32.71 17.73
C ARG A 41 18.36 -32.94 16.38
N GLN A 42 17.20 -33.58 16.38
CA GLN A 42 16.31 -33.55 15.23
C GLN A 42 15.85 -32.10 15.05
N SER A 43 16.67 -31.30 14.36
CA SER A 43 16.20 -30.08 13.73
C SER A 43 15.24 -30.53 12.64
N ARG A 44 13.96 -30.66 13.00
CA ARG A 44 12.88 -30.50 12.04
C ARG A 44 12.98 -29.06 11.56
N VAL A 45 13.82 -28.85 10.55
CA VAL A 45 13.65 -27.74 9.62
C VAL A 45 12.20 -27.90 9.17
N ARG A 46 11.31 -27.01 9.62
CA ARG A 46 10.05 -26.80 8.93
C ARG A 46 10.51 -26.51 7.51
N ALA A 47 10.37 -27.48 6.62
CA ALA A 47 10.37 -27.17 5.22
C ALA A 47 9.31 -26.08 5.11
N PHE A 48 9.75 -24.83 4.93
CA PHE A 48 8.91 -23.81 4.32
C PHE A 48 8.56 -24.44 2.99
N LEU A 49 7.45 -25.18 2.97
CA LEU A 49 6.81 -25.59 1.75
C LEU A 49 6.62 -24.26 1.05
N ARG A 50 7.47 -23.99 0.04
CA ARG A 50 7.33 -22.80 -0.77
C ARG A 50 5.87 -22.79 -1.20
N PRO A 51 5.09 -21.78 -0.80
CA PRO A 51 3.66 -21.86 -0.97
C PRO A 51 3.42 -21.97 -2.48
N ARG A 52 2.58 -22.94 -2.86
CA ARG A 52 2.35 -23.34 -4.26
C ARG A 52 2.18 -22.08 -5.12
N PRO A 53 2.85 -21.95 -6.29
CA PRO A 53 2.61 -20.79 -7.15
C PRO A 53 1.11 -20.70 -7.43
N LEU A 54 0.55 -19.50 -7.22
CA LEU A 54 -0.87 -19.29 -7.41
C LEU A 54 -1.21 -19.53 -8.88
N PRO A 55 -2.38 -20.11 -9.20
CA PRO A 55 -2.77 -20.29 -10.58
C PRO A 55 -2.85 -18.91 -11.24
N GLY A 56 -2.11 -18.76 -12.34
CA GLY A 56 -2.18 -17.54 -13.14
C GLY A 56 -3.60 -17.29 -13.63
N ASP A 57 -4.29 -18.30 -14.16
CA ASP A 57 -5.68 -18.15 -14.60
C ASP A 57 -6.64 -17.87 -13.43
N VAL A 58 -6.95 -16.60 -13.21
CA VAL A 58 -7.82 -16.14 -12.11
C VAL A 58 -9.26 -16.62 -12.25
N SER A 59 -9.67 -17.08 -13.44
CA SER A 59 -11.00 -17.68 -13.64
C SER A 59 -11.18 -19.00 -12.86
N ARG A 60 -10.08 -19.57 -12.35
CA ARG A 60 -10.04 -20.84 -11.62
C ARG A 60 -9.73 -20.68 -10.14
N TRP A 61 -9.65 -19.45 -9.63
CA TRP A 61 -9.34 -19.23 -8.23
C TRP A 61 -10.36 -19.92 -7.34
N THR A 62 -9.82 -20.72 -6.43
CA THR A 62 -10.57 -21.38 -5.38
C THR A 62 -10.47 -20.59 -4.08
N THR A 63 -11.28 -20.92 -3.08
CA THR A 63 -11.13 -20.45 -1.70
C THR A 63 -9.71 -20.56 -1.17
N ALA A 64 -8.99 -21.63 -1.53
CA ALA A 64 -7.60 -21.82 -1.10
C ALA A 64 -6.64 -20.86 -1.79
N ASP A 65 -6.90 -20.50 -3.06
CA ASP A 65 -6.04 -19.57 -3.80
C ASP A 65 -6.22 -18.13 -3.30
N VAL A 66 -7.47 -17.69 -3.05
CA VAL A 66 -7.76 -16.38 -2.45
C VAL A 66 -7.07 -16.24 -1.10
N ARG A 67 -7.29 -17.19 -0.18
CA ARG A 67 -6.62 -17.19 1.14
C ARG A 67 -5.10 -17.20 1.02
N ALA A 68 -4.55 -18.03 0.12
CA ALA A 68 -3.11 -18.13 -0.05
C ALA A 68 -2.48 -16.91 -0.72
N TYR A 69 -3.24 -16.09 -1.47
CA TYR A 69 -2.78 -14.79 -1.96
C TYR A 69 -2.78 -13.78 -0.80
N ASP A 70 -3.90 -13.68 -0.07
CA ASP A 70 -4.07 -12.72 1.03
C ASP A 70 -3.11 -12.99 2.19
N ASP A 71 -2.89 -14.25 2.56
CA ASP A 71 -1.96 -14.66 3.63
C ASP A 71 -0.48 -14.35 3.31
N ARG A 72 -0.13 -14.10 2.03
CA ARG A 72 1.24 -13.73 1.62
C ARG A 72 1.47 -12.22 1.56
N ALA A 73 0.39 -11.44 1.53
CA ALA A 73 0.51 -10.01 1.43
C ALA A 73 1.19 -9.43 2.68
N PRO A 74 1.97 -8.35 2.54
CA PRO A 74 2.52 -7.64 3.68
C PRO A 74 1.44 -7.26 4.69
N ALA A 75 1.80 -7.36 5.98
CA ALA A 75 0.96 -6.91 7.06
C ALA A 75 0.76 -5.38 6.98
N PRO A 76 -0.34 -4.82 7.53
CA PRO A 76 -0.61 -3.39 7.45
C PRO A 76 0.53 -2.50 7.97
N ASP A 77 1.27 -2.93 8.99
CA ASP A 77 2.42 -2.20 9.55
C ASP A 77 3.70 -2.29 8.70
N GLU A 78 3.70 -3.14 7.67
CA GLU A 78 4.76 -3.25 6.66
C GLU A 78 4.43 -2.43 5.40
N THR A 79 3.21 -1.92 5.28
CA THR A 79 2.76 -1.13 4.12
C THR A 79 2.81 0.38 4.37
N ARG A 80 2.77 1.16 3.30
CA ARG A 80 2.53 2.60 3.30
C ARG A 80 1.29 2.94 2.48
N SER A 81 0.72 4.12 2.70
CA SER A 81 -0.50 4.54 2.00
C SER A 81 -0.24 5.70 1.03
N PHE A 82 -1.07 5.76 -0.01
CA PHE A 82 -1.16 6.85 -0.98
C PHE A 82 -2.65 7.12 -1.26
N THR A 83 -3.08 8.38 -1.28
CA THR A 83 -4.48 8.74 -1.52
C THR A 83 -4.60 9.73 -2.68
N ALA A 84 -5.51 9.47 -3.60
CA ALA A 84 -5.77 10.35 -4.75
C ALA A 84 -7.26 10.44 -5.11
N ALA A 85 -7.71 11.63 -5.48
CA ALA A 85 -8.97 11.88 -6.18
C ALA A 85 -8.66 11.98 -7.67
N LEU A 86 -9.29 11.15 -8.51
CA LEU A 86 -9.02 11.09 -9.96
C LEU A 86 -10.33 10.97 -10.76
N GLY A 87 -11.40 11.59 -10.29
CA GLY A 87 -12.74 11.40 -10.83
C GLY A 87 -13.48 10.24 -10.18
N CYS A 88 -14.28 9.49 -10.94
CA CYS A 88 -15.04 8.36 -10.38
C CYS A 88 -14.07 7.28 -9.88
N PHE A 89 -14.10 6.97 -8.59
CA PHE A 89 -13.10 6.13 -7.92
C PHE A 89 -13.05 4.64 -8.36
N TRP A 90 -14.02 4.16 -9.14
CA TRP A 90 -14.05 2.76 -9.61
C TRP A 90 -12.94 2.49 -10.64
N GLY A 91 -12.65 3.49 -11.47
CA GLY A 91 -11.53 3.43 -12.43
C GLY A 91 -10.19 3.37 -11.70
N PRO A 92 -9.87 4.35 -10.83
CA PRO A 92 -8.67 4.37 -10.00
C PRO A 92 -8.51 3.14 -9.11
N ASP A 93 -9.57 2.65 -8.45
CA ASP A 93 -9.54 1.42 -7.64
C ASP A 93 -9.03 0.22 -8.45
N ALA A 94 -9.51 0.06 -9.69
CA ALA A 94 -9.02 -0.96 -10.60
C ALA A 94 -7.62 -0.67 -11.16
N ALA A 95 -7.32 0.60 -11.49
CA ALA A 95 -6.03 1.00 -12.05
C ALA A 95 -4.88 0.74 -11.07
N PHE A 96 -5.00 1.22 -9.83
CA PHE A 96 -3.99 0.98 -8.80
C PHE A 96 -3.97 -0.48 -8.35
N GLY A 97 -5.13 -1.13 -8.25
CA GLY A 97 -5.19 -2.56 -7.93
C GLY A 97 -4.37 -3.44 -8.88
N ALA A 98 -4.19 -2.99 -10.13
CA ALA A 98 -3.41 -3.72 -11.14
C ALA A 98 -1.88 -3.69 -10.92
N LEU A 99 -1.38 -2.67 -10.19
CA LEU A 99 0.05 -2.38 -10.14
C LEU A 99 0.81 -3.40 -9.27
N PRO A 100 2.03 -3.80 -9.68
CA PRO A 100 2.93 -4.54 -8.79
C PRO A 100 3.25 -3.76 -7.51
N GLY A 101 3.38 -4.48 -6.40
CA GLY A 101 3.62 -3.88 -5.07
C GLY A 101 2.41 -3.18 -4.45
N VAL A 102 1.30 -2.96 -5.16
CA VAL A 102 0.04 -2.52 -4.54
C VAL A 102 -0.62 -3.71 -3.85
N VAL A 103 -0.85 -3.54 -2.55
CA VAL A 103 -1.35 -4.59 -1.66
C VAL A 103 -2.86 -4.48 -1.49
N ARG A 104 -3.40 -3.30 -1.18
CA ARG A 104 -4.85 -3.08 -0.97
C ARG A 104 -5.29 -1.77 -1.58
N THR A 105 -6.57 -1.68 -1.90
CA THR A 105 -7.21 -0.45 -2.37
C THR A 105 -8.52 -0.24 -1.62
N ARG A 106 -8.90 1.00 -1.35
CA ARG A 106 -10.19 1.35 -0.74
C ARG A 106 -10.75 2.57 -1.45
N THR A 107 -12.00 2.49 -1.89
CA THR A 107 -12.72 3.69 -2.34
C THR A 107 -13.25 4.46 -1.14
N GLY A 108 -13.23 5.79 -1.21
CA GLY A 108 -13.65 6.65 -0.11
C GLY A 108 -13.88 8.10 -0.50
N TYR A 109 -13.95 8.95 0.53
CA TYR A 109 -14.20 10.38 0.43
C TYR A 109 -13.15 11.15 1.25
N ALA A 110 -12.52 12.17 0.65
CA ALA A 110 -11.51 13.00 1.30
C ALA A 110 -11.49 14.44 0.74
N GLY A 111 -10.77 15.33 1.42
CA GLY A 111 -10.61 16.75 1.03
C GLY A 111 -11.81 17.65 1.37
N GLY A 112 -12.76 17.14 2.15
CA GLY A 112 -13.87 17.92 2.69
C GLY A 112 -13.83 17.96 4.21
N THR A 113 -14.92 18.48 4.81
CA THR A 113 -14.99 18.80 6.24
C THR A 113 -16.02 17.97 7.03
N ASP A 114 -16.90 17.22 6.37
CA ASP A 114 -17.84 16.32 7.06
C ASP A 114 -17.05 15.08 7.54
N PRO A 115 -17.04 14.74 8.84
CA PRO A 115 -16.33 13.56 9.33
C PRO A 115 -16.99 12.22 8.94
N ASP A 116 -18.25 12.23 8.49
CA ASP A 116 -19.00 11.01 8.12
C ASP A 116 -19.81 11.22 6.81
N PRO A 117 -19.11 11.46 5.68
CA PRO A 117 -19.76 11.65 4.39
C PRO A 117 -20.29 10.32 3.86
N THR A 118 -21.44 10.37 3.21
CA THR A 118 -22.00 9.25 2.43
C THR A 118 -22.08 9.63 0.96
N TYR A 119 -22.27 8.67 0.06
CA TYR A 119 -22.42 8.96 -1.36
C TYR A 119 -23.54 9.98 -1.64
N GLU A 120 -24.67 9.84 -0.94
CA GLU A 120 -25.82 10.73 -1.06
C GLU A 120 -25.60 12.10 -0.41
N ARG A 121 -24.58 12.22 0.45
CA ARG A 121 -24.30 13.40 1.27
C ARG A 121 -22.81 13.72 1.34
N ILE A 122 -22.14 13.68 0.18
CA ILE A 122 -20.68 13.81 0.07
C ILE A 122 -20.14 15.21 0.47
N GLY A 123 -20.99 16.24 0.43
CA GLY A 123 -20.61 17.60 0.80
C GLY A 123 -19.50 18.17 -0.08
N ASP A 124 -18.40 18.58 0.55
CA ASP A 124 -17.20 19.11 -0.08
C ASP A 124 -16.07 18.06 -0.18
N HIS A 125 -16.36 16.78 0.00
CA HIS A 125 -15.39 15.73 -0.32
C HIS A 125 -15.33 15.45 -1.82
N SER A 126 -14.20 14.89 -2.25
CA SER A 126 -14.04 14.24 -3.55
C SER A 126 -14.06 12.73 -3.38
N GLU A 127 -14.49 12.00 -4.40
CA GLU A 127 -14.26 10.56 -4.50
C GLU A 127 -12.76 10.30 -4.60
N VAL A 128 -12.26 9.40 -3.75
CA VAL A 128 -10.84 9.05 -3.68
C VAL A 128 -10.63 7.54 -3.66
N VAL A 129 -9.44 7.14 -4.05
CA VAL A 129 -8.87 5.83 -3.77
C VAL A 129 -7.72 6.01 -2.76
N GLN A 130 -7.72 5.20 -1.71
CA GLN A 130 -6.56 5.00 -0.84
C GLN A 130 -5.91 3.65 -1.22
N VAL A 131 -4.60 3.66 -1.40
CA VAL A 131 -3.79 2.54 -1.88
C VAL A 131 -2.76 2.21 -0.82
N ASP A 132 -2.81 0.99 -0.28
CA ASP A 132 -1.71 0.47 0.53
C ASP A 132 -0.74 -0.27 -0.36
N TYR A 133 0.54 0.05 -0.25
CA TYR A 133 1.60 -0.53 -1.07
C TYR A 133 2.78 -1.02 -0.22
N ASP A 134 3.49 -2.01 -0.76
CA ASP A 134 4.76 -2.49 -0.21
C ASP A 134 5.89 -1.56 -0.68
N PRO A 135 6.54 -0.80 0.22
CA PRO A 135 7.64 0.08 -0.15
C PRO A 135 8.89 -0.66 -0.64
N ALA A 136 8.96 -2.00 -0.48
CA ALA A 136 10.03 -2.82 -1.03
C ALA A 136 9.81 -3.20 -2.51
N GLU A 137 8.58 -3.10 -3.01
CA GLU A 137 8.23 -3.47 -4.39
C GLU A 137 7.86 -2.27 -5.27
N THR A 138 7.24 -1.23 -4.70
CA THR A 138 6.89 0.00 -5.41
C THR A 138 7.12 1.23 -4.54
N THR A 139 7.07 2.42 -5.13
CA THR A 139 7.37 3.69 -4.44
C THR A 139 6.20 4.66 -4.53
N PHE A 140 6.14 5.60 -3.59
CA PHE A 140 5.22 6.73 -3.66
C PHE A 140 5.33 7.48 -4.99
N GLU A 141 6.55 7.71 -5.49
CA GLU A 141 6.80 8.36 -6.77
C GLU A 141 6.17 7.60 -7.95
N ALA A 142 6.31 6.27 -8.00
CA ALA A 142 5.68 5.46 -9.05
C ALA A 142 4.13 5.51 -9.01
N LEU A 143 3.55 5.59 -7.80
CA LEU A 143 2.10 5.75 -7.63
C LEU A 143 1.64 7.14 -8.07
N VAL A 144 2.41 8.19 -7.77
CA VAL A 144 2.14 9.56 -8.25
C VAL A 144 2.23 9.63 -9.77
N GLU A 145 3.26 9.07 -10.39
CA GLU A 145 3.41 9.00 -11.85
C GLU A 145 2.21 8.30 -12.49
N THR A 146 1.76 7.19 -11.90
CA THR A 146 0.56 6.48 -12.36
C THR A 146 -0.69 7.35 -12.21
N ALA A 147 -0.85 8.04 -11.08
CA ALA A 147 -1.98 8.93 -10.84
C ALA A 147 -2.05 10.04 -11.89
N VAL A 148 -0.92 10.66 -12.20
CA VAL A 148 -0.78 11.69 -13.23
C VAL A 148 -1.11 11.15 -14.62
N ALA A 149 -0.75 9.90 -14.92
CA ALA A 149 -1.07 9.26 -16.21
C ALA A 149 -2.56 8.86 -16.36
N GLU A 150 -3.28 8.65 -15.27
CA GLU A 150 -4.69 8.20 -15.28
C GLU A 150 -5.73 9.33 -15.41
N HIS A 151 -5.31 10.60 -15.53
CA HIS A 151 -6.22 11.73 -15.78
C HIS A 151 -5.59 12.80 -16.68
N ASP A 152 -6.39 13.80 -17.10
CA ASP A 152 -5.88 15.00 -17.75
C ASP A 152 -5.50 16.05 -16.68
N PRO A 153 -4.20 16.28 -16.39
CA PRO A 153 -3.78 17.17 -15.33
C PRO A 153 -4.01 18.66 -15.66
N THR A 154 -4.41 18.98 -16.89
CA THR A 154 -4.65 20.37 -17.34
C THR A 154 -6.12 20.79 -17.19
N ARG A 155 -6.98 19.90 -16.71
CA ARG A 155 -8.42 20.14 -16.60
C ARG A 155 -8.97 19.64 -15.29
N GLN A 156 -9.82 20.45 -14.67
CA GLN A 156 -10.55 20.10 -13.47
C GLN A 156 -12.03 19.82 -13.80
N PRO A 157 -12.59 18.67 -13.42
CA PRO A 157 -14.03 18.42 -13.56
C PRO A 157 -14.85 19.48 -12.82
N ALA A 158 -16.02 19.85 -13.37
CA ALA A 158 -16.84 20.91 -12.79
C ALA A 158 -17.46 20.57 -11.42
N LYS A 159 -17.67 19.27 -11.14
CA LYS A 159 -18.22 18.80 -9.87
C LYS A 159 -17.09 18.44 -8.93
N ARG A 160 -17.10 19.02 -7.73
CA ARG A 160 -16.11 18.76 -6.67
C ARG A 160 -15.93 17.28 -6.36
N GLN A 161 -17.02 16.52 -6.33
CA GLN A 161 -17.01 15.06 -6.20
C GLN A 161 -16.00 14.36 -7.10
N TYR A 162 -15.72 14.90 -8.29
CA TYR A 162 -14.83 14.29 -9.29
C TYR A 162 -13.54 15.07 -9.50
N HIS A 163 -13.18 16.01 -8.62
CA HIS A 163 -11.94 16.75 -8.77
C HIS A 163 -10.72 15.82 -8.75
N HIS A 164 -9.67 16.28 -9.40
CA HIS A 164 -8.34 15.71 -9.41
C HIS A 164 -7.50 16.35 -8.31
N VAL A 165 -7.15 15.54 -7.31
CA VAL A 165 -6.40 15.95 -6.13
C VAL A 165 -5.41 14.84 -5.77
N LEU A 166 -4.14 15.18 -5.62
CA LEU A 166 -3.12 14.27 -5.10
C LEU A 166 -2.84 14.66 -3.67
N PHE A 167 -3.09 13.75 -2.73
CA PHE A 167 -2.94 14.02 -1.31
C PHE A 167 -1.54 13.64 -0.81
N TYR A 168 -1.04 14.38 0.17
CA TYR A 168 0.23 14.08 0.84
C TYR A 168 0.07 14.06 2.37
N GLU A 169 0.92 13.29 3.04
CA GLU A 169 0.98 13.18 4.51
C GLU A 169 2.30 13.74 5.07
N SER A 170 3.27 14.06 4.21
CA SER A 170 4.55 14.68 4.59
C SER A 170 5.06 15.70 3.57
N ASP A 171 6.02 16.54 4.00
CA ASP A 171 6.69 17.49 3.10
C ASP A 171 7.48 16.80 1.97
N GLU A 172 8.00 15.60 2.22
CA GLU A 172 8.72 14.80 1.21
C GLU A 172 7.77 14.28 0.12
N GLU A 173 6.60 13.81 0.52
CA GLU A 173 5.54 13.39 -0.40
C GLU A 173 5.02 14.57 -1.20
N ARG A 174 4.75 15.70 -0.55
CA ARG A 174 4.35 16.95 -1.21
C ARG A 174 5.35 17.34 -2.30
N ALA A 175 6.64 17.39 -1.96
CA ALA A 175 7.68 17.74 -2.91
C ALA A 175 7.76 16.73 -4.06
N THR A 176 7.43 15.46 -3.82
CA THR A 176 7.39 14.42 -4.86
C THR A 176 6.23 14.62 -5.83
N VAL A 177 5.03 14.94 -5.31
CA VAL A 177 3.86 15.28 -6.13
C VAL A 177 4.13 16.53 -6.98
N GLU A 178 4.64 17.60 -6.37
CA GLU A 178 4.94 18.86 -7.06
C GLU A 178 5.98 18.65 -8.18
N ARG A 179 7.06 17.89 -7.92
CA ARG A 179 8.05 17.55 -8.96
C ARG A 179 7.43 16.78 -10.13
N ALA A 180 6.55 15.81 -9.87
CA ALA A 180 5.92 15.02 -10.92
C ALA A 180 5.02 15.88 -11.81
N LEU A 181 4.26 16.79 -11.21
CA LEU A 181 3.40 17.73 -11.95
C LEU A 181 4.21 18.76 -12.73
N ASP A 182 5.30 19.28 -12.17
CA ASP A 182 6.21 20.22 -12.86
C ASP A 182 6.89 19.58 -14.07
N ALA A 183 7.22 18.28 -13.99
CA ALA A 183 7.86 17.53 -15.07
C ALA A 183 6.99 17.37 -16.33
N LEU A 184 5.67 17.59 -16.23
CA LEU A 184 4.75 17.54 -17.37
C LEU A 184 5.02 18.62 -18.41
N ALA A 185 5.66 19.72 -18.01
CA ALA A 185 5.96 20.86 -18.89
C ALA A 185 4.73 21.40 -19.65
N VAL A 186 3.55 21.34 -19.02
CA VAL A 186 2.28 21.87 -19.56
C VAL A 186 2.08 23.32 -19.13
N PRO A 187 1.33 24.14 -19.89
CA PRO A 187 1.16 25.57 -19.58
C PRO A 187 0.46 25.85 -18.25
N GLN A 188 -0.43 24.95 -17.82
CA GLN A 188 -1.19 25.07 -16.58
C GLN A 188 -1.56 23.66 -16.09
N VAL A 189 -1.27 23.40 -14.82
CA VAL A 189 -1.74 22.21 -14.10
C VAL A 189 -2.93 22.63 -13.24
N GLU A 190 -4.04 21.91 -13.36
CA GLU A 190 -5.24 22.11 -12.55
C GLU A 190 -5.43 21.04 -11.45
N THR A 191 -4.66 19.96 -11.50
CA THR A 191 -4.55 18.98 -10.41
C THR A 191 -4.13 19.66 -9.13
N ARG A 192 -4.90 19.47 -8.05
CA ARG A 192 -4.59 20.06 -6.75
C ARG A 192 -3.64 19.17 -5.97
N VAL A 193 -2.83 19.80 -5.12
CA VAL A 193 -1.94 19.13 -4.18
C VAL A 193 -2.34 19.58 -2.78
N GLU A 194 -2.92 18.68 -1.99
CA GLU A 194 -3.56 19.00 -0.70
C GLU A 194 -3.06 18.05 0.39
N PRO A 195 -2.92 18.50 1.66
CA PRO A 195 -2.62 17.58 2.75
C PRO A 195 -3.80 16.63 2.98
N LEU A 196 -3.53 15.36 3.31
CA LEU A 196 -4.58 14.42 3.70
C LEU A 196 -4.95 14.65 5.17
N GLU A 197 -6.07 15.32 5.42
CA GLU A 197 -6.58 15.52 6.79
C GLU A 197 -7.37 14.31 7.31
N SER A 198 -8.20 13.71 6.45
CA SER A 198 -9.01 12.54 6.79
C SER A 198 -9.40 11.75 5.54
N PHE A 199 -9.70 10.47 5.73
CA PHE A 199 -10.22 9.56 4.72
C PHE A 199 -11.41 8.80 5.29
N ALA A 200 -12.59 8.98 4.69
CA ALA A 200 -13.79 8.25 5.05
C ALA A 200 -14.02 7.12 4.03
N VAL A 201 -14.09 5.88 4.51
CA VAL A 201 -14.33 4.71 3.64
C VAL A 201 -15.72 4.78 3.03
N ALA A 202 -15.81 4.63 1.71
CA ALA A 202 -17.09 4.59 1.01
C ALA A 202 -17.83 3.28 1.29
N GLU A 203 -19.14 3.32 1.04
CA GLU A 203 -20.05 2.23 1.32
C GLU A 203 -19.64 0.91 0.64
N PRO A 204 -19.99 -0.26 1.22
CA PRO A 204 -19.53 -1.55 0.71
C PRO A 204 -19.85 -1.84 -0.76
N TYR A 205 -20.88 -1.21 -1.32
CA TYR A 205 -21.27 -1.42 -2.71
C TYR A 205 -20.38 -0.67 -3.73
N HIS A 206 -19.51 0.24 -3.27
CA HIS A 206 -18.51 0.90 -4.09
C HIS A 206 -17.18 0.15 -4.14
N GLN A 207 -16.92 -0.69 -3.14
CA GLN A 207 -15.64 -1.40 -3.00
C GLN A 207 -15.55 -2.50 -4.05
N LYS A 208 -14.41 -2.56 -4.76
CA LYS A 208 -14.12 -3.61 -5.75
C LYS A 208 -15.27 -3.77 -6.76
N PHE A 209 -15.75 -2.65 -7.28
CA PHE A 209 -17.00 -2.55 -8.03
C PHE A 209 -17.13 -3.57 -9.18
N ASN A 210 -16.02 -3.90 -9.85
CA ASN A 210 -16.03 -4.81 -11.00
C ASN A 210 -16.30 -6.28 -10.63
N LEU A 211 -16.18 -6.65 -9.35
CA LEU A 211 -16.62 -7.96 -8.85
C LEU A 211 -18.15 -8.13 -8.87
N ARG A 212 -18.89 -7.02 -8.87
CA ARG A 212 -20.34 -7.03 -8.72
C ARG A 212 -21.03 -7.85 -9.82
N GLY A 213 -21.87 -8.78 -9.39
CA GLY A 213 -22.63 -9.64 -10.30
C GLY A 213 -21.81 -10.71 -11.01
N LYS A 214 -20.54 -10.92 -10.61
CA LYS A 214 -19.67 -11.98 -11.15
C LYS A 214 -19.52 -13.08 -10.12
N ARG A 215 -20.55 -13.92 -9.97
CA ARG A 215 -20.59 -15.01 -8.97
C ARG A 215 -19.33 -15.87 -8.99
N TRP A 216 -18.88 -16.29 -10.17
CA TRP A 216 -17.66 -17.09 -10.29
C TRP A 216 -16.41 -16.45 -9.67
N ALA A 217 -16.36 -15.11 -9.56
CA ALA A 217 -15.29 -14.35 -8.92
C ALA A 217 -15.54 -14.15 -7.41
N THR A 218 -16.80 -13.93 -7.02
CA THR A 218 -17.17 -13.66 -5.61
C THR A 218 -17.35 -14.93 -4.77
N ASP A 219 -17.77 -16.04 -5.37
CA ASP A 219 -18.08 -17.30 -4.69
C ASP A 219 -16.85 -17.83 -3.93
N ALA A 220 -15.63 -17.63 -4.48
CA ALA A 220 -14.40 -18.04 -3.79
C ALA A 220 -14.17 -17.29 -2.46
N PHE A 221 -14.59 -16.02 -2.38
CA PHE A 221 -14.55 -15.21 -1.15
C PHE A 221 -15.68 -15.61 -0.20
N ASP A 222 -16.90 -15.78 -0.73
CA ASP A 222 -18.07 -16.21 0.07
C ASP A 222 -17.81 -17.58 0.72
N ASP A 223 -17.27 -18.54 -0.04
CA ASP A 223 -16.87 -19.88 0.44
C ASP A 223 -15.67 -19.81 1.39
N ALA A 224 -14.83 -18.78 1.27
CA ALA A 224 -13.79 -18.47 2.23
C ALA A 224 -14.35 -17.87 3.54
N GLY A 225 -15.64 -17.55 3.61
CA GLY A 225 -16.27 -16.90 4.76
C GLY A 225 -15.92 -15.43 4.89
N TYR A 226 -15.52 -14.77 3.79
CA TYR A 226 -15.19 -13.35 3.78
C TYR A 226 -16.49 -12.55 3.80
N ASP A 227 -16.58 -11.57 4.69
CA ASP A 227 -17.63 -10.56 4.61
C ASP A 227 -17.23 -9.41 3.67
N ARG A 228 -18.07 -8.38 3.60
CA ARG A 228 -17.81 -7.23 2.71
C ARG A 228 -16.60 -6.39 3.15
N ALA A 229 -16.32 -6.33 4.44
CA ALA A 229 -15.13 -5.67 4.95
C ALA A 229 -13.89 -6.50 4.58
N ASP A 230 -13.94 -7.82 4.73
CA ASP A 230 -12.84 -8.71 4.32
C ASP A 230 -12.54 -8.57 2.82
N VAL A 231 -13.56 -8.55 1.96
CA VAL A 231 -13.38 -8.33 0.51
C VAL A 231 -12.80 -6.95 0.19
N ARG A 232 -13.18 -5.90 0.93
CA ARG A 232 -12.59 -4.56 0.77
C ARG A 232 -11.08 -4.60 1.07
N GLU A 233 -10.70 -5.28 2.14
CA GLU A 233 -9.32 -5.38 2.64
C GLU A 233 -8.47 -6.45 1.93
N SER A 234 -9.07 -7.26 1.07
CA SER A 234 -8.42 -8.38 0.40
C SER A 234 -7.49 -7.94 -0.74
N PRO A 235 -6.18 -8.27 -0.68
CA PRO A 235 -5.25 -8.12 -1.80
C PRO A 235 -5.68 -8.86 -3.06
N ALA A 236 -6.17 -10.09 -2.92
CA ALA A 236 -6.72 -10.89 -4.00
C ALA A 236 -7.90 -10.17 -4.68
N ALA A 237 -8.79 -9.56 -3.89
CA ALA A 237 -9.93 -8.82 -4.42
C ALA A 237 -9.48 -7.57 -5.20
N ALA A 238 -8.44 -6.86 -4.75
CA ALA A 238 -7.87 -5.72 -5.48
C ALA A 238 -7.37 -6.12 -6.87
N LYS A 239 -6.62 -7.22 -6.95
CA LYS A 239 -6.13 -7.74 -8.23
C LYS A 239 -7.28 -8.23 -9.12
N LEU A 240 -8.23 -8.98 -8.56
CA LEU A 240 -9.34 -9.53 -9.34
C LEU A 240 -10.28 -8.43 -9.87
N ASN A 241 -10.51 -7.37 -9.07
CA ASN A 241 -11.23 -6.17 -9.50
C ASN A 241 -10.54 -5.50 -10.70
N ALA A 242 -9.21 -5.37 -10.66
CA ALA A 242 -8.43 -4.83 -11.75
C ALA A 242 -8.54 -5.68 -13.03
N VAL A 243 -8.38 -7.00 -12.91
CA VAL A 243 -8.51 -7.94 -14.03
C VAL A 243 -9.92 -7.85 -14.66
N LEU A 244 -10.96 -7.81 -13.83
CA LEU A 244 -12.35 -7.68 -14.30
C LEU A 244 -12.67 -6.33 -14.93
N ALA A 245 -11.92 -5.28 -14.60
CA ALA A 245 -11.94 -3.99 -15.29
C ALA A 245 -11.14 -4.00 -16.61
N GLY A 246 -10.52 -5.11 -16.98
CA GLY A 246 -9.70 -5.25 -18.18
C GLY A 246 -8.28 -4.69 -18.03
N ARG A 247 -7.80 -4.47 -16.80
CA ARG A 247 -6.40 -4.08 -16.55
C ARG A 247 -5.49 -5.31 -16.60
N ASP A 248 -4.28 -5.13 -17.13
CA ASP A 248 -3.24 -6.15 -17.08
C ASP A 248 -2.66 -6.20 -15.67
N VAL A 249 -2.55 -7.40 -15.10
CA VAL A 249 -2.03 -7.62 -13.75
C VAL A 249 -0.87 -8.60 -13.87
N PRO A 250 0.39 -8.12 -14.00
CA PRO A 250 1.54 -8.95 -14.37
C PRO A 250 1.82 -10.15 -13.45
N GLU A 251 1.41 -10.04 -12.18
CA GLU A 251 1.54 -11.12 -11.18
C GLU A 251 0.54 -12.26 -11.40
N LEU A 252 -0.55 -11.99 -12.12
CA LEU A 252 -1.64 -12.91 -12.38
C LEU A 252 -1.70 -13.25 -13.87
N GLY A 253 -2.27 -14.40 -14.19
CA GLY A 253 -2.57 -14.79 -15.56
C GLY A 253 -3.93 -14.26 -16.03
N ALA A 254 -4.13 -14.26 -17.34
CA ALA A 254 -5.34 -13.76 -17.96
C ALA A 254 -6.60 -14.51 -17.53
N LEU A 255 -7.76 -13.85 -17.60
CA LEU A 255 -9.07 -14.51 -17.52
C LEU A 255 -9.16 -15.53 -18.66
N GLY A 256 -9.21 -16.82 -18.33
CA GLY A 256 -9.62 -17.84 -19.29
C GLY A 256 -11.03 -17.54 -19.83
N ASP A 257 -11.29 -17.91 -21.09
CA ASP A 257 -12.55 -17.68 -21.83
C ASP A 257 -13.78 -18.34 -21.16
N ARG A 258 -14.25 -17.75 -20.06
CA ARG A 258 -15.49 -18.14 -19.36
C ARG A 258 -16.64 -17.18 -19.65
N THR A 259 -16.40 -16.12 -20.43
CA THR A 259 -17.41 -15.14 -20.83
C THR A 259 -18.50 -15.69 -21.77
N VAL A 260 -18.44 -16.98 -22.17
CA VAL A 260 -19.36 -17.58 -23.16
C VAL A 260 -20.30 -18.66 -22.58
N ARG A 261 -20.24 -18.99 -21.29
CA ARG A 261 -21.23 -19.91 -20.68
C ARG A 261 -22.09 -19.17 -19.67
N ASP A 262 -22.94 -18.29 -20.19
CA ASP A 262 -24.14 -17.85 -19.49
C ASP A 262 -25.21 -18.95 -19.64
N ASP A 263 -25.81 -19.32 -18.51
CA ASP A 263 -26.68 -20.46 -18.31
C ASP A 263 -28.01 -20.32 -19.08
N ARG A 264 -28.02 -20.77 -20.34
CA ARG A 264 -29.23 -21.22 -21.03
C ARG A 264 -29.17 -22.71 -21.30
N ALA A 265 -29.36 -23.51 -20.26
CA ALA A 265 -29.99 -24.83 -20.26
C ALA A 265 -29.74 -25.50 -18.90
N VAL A 266 -30.72 -25.55 -18.00
CA VAL A 266 -31.68 -26.65 -17.79
C VAL A 266 -32.88 -26.10 -17.02
#